data_AF-A0A929CD65-F1
#
_entry.id   AF-A0A929CD65-F1
#
_cell.length_a   1.000
_cell.length_b   1.000
_cell.length_c   1.000
_cell.angle_alpha   90.00
_cell.angle_beta   90.00
_cell.angle_gamma   90.00
#
_symmetry.space_group_name_H-M   'P 1'
#
loop_
_entity.id
_entity.type
_entity.pdbx_description
1 polymer ?
#
loop_
_entity_poly.entity_id
_entity_poly.type
_entity_poly.pdbx_seq_one_letter_code
_entity_poly.pdbx_strand_id
1 'polypeptide(L)'
;METNDLQKQRIKENIDLKKTLSMIFSHWYLFLIGLIIAGACAWLVNRYTTPVYMLKSSVLVKEQQESSPFTTSAAPISSQALEGFGLPGGLSNLHNQTEIIKSRPIVRKALEELNFEVSHFIQGNIIQSEIYLGVPYTVYWEKDHPQLVNLDFIVKLENDSIVRVEAMGENIRVHDYQTGKNIRMLPTVLINKTAGMGERIAGDHYAFRIIFKENYIPAESSDNVFSFNTKKQLENIYRSRLSVSIEGEYTSIISLNLKDFNPAKGIDFLNKLMQVYQDDNLEQKNEYANRTIDFINSQLSDISDSLMVSEQELLTFQSDNKVVDLTVQAEQLLTLLSDLDNERAALEAQNRYYSYLRTYIMENQDLESIMAPSSLGVDDPVLTSLIVEINTLTIEK
;
A
#
# COMPACT_ATOMS: atom_id res chain seq x y z
N MET A 1 -18.83 -19.31 -68.45
CA MET A 1 -17.95 -20.36 -67.88
C MET A 1 -16.53 -19.81 -67.87
N GLU A 2 -16.22 -18.87 -66.98
CA GLU A 2 -14.91 -18.23 -66.93
C GLU A 2 -14.55 -17.80 -65.50
N THR A 3 -15.15 -18.46 -64.51
CA THR A 3 -14.93 -18.22 -63.08
C THR A 3 -14.27 -19.42 -62.39
N ASN A 4 -13.82 -20.44 -63.15
CA ASN A 4 -13.33 -21.70 -62.57
C ASN A 4 -11.80 -21.87 -62.64
N ASP A 5 -11.08 -21.00 -63.34
CA ASP A 5 -9.61 -21.12 -63.45
C ASP A 5 -8.84 -20.29 -62.40
N LEU A 6 -9.47 -19.30 -61.76
CA LEU A 6 -8.86 -18.53 -60.67
C LEU A 6 -8.91 -19.22 -59.31
N GLN A 7 -9.76 -20.24 -59.13
CA GLN A 7 -9.82 -21.01 -57.87
C GLN A 7 -8.84 -22.19 -57.83
N LYS A 8 -8.31 -22.65 -58.97
CA LYS A 8 -7.45 -23.84 -59.02
C LYS A 8 -5.96 -23.57 -58.76
N GLN A 9 -5.56 -22.31 -58.69
CA GLN A 9 -4.17 -21.91 -58.42
C GLN A 9 -3.89 -21.66 -56.93
N ARG A 10 -4.89 -21.81 -56.04
CA ARG A 10 -4.73 -21.50 -54.61
C ARG A 10 -4.45 -22.69 -53.68
N ILE A 11 -4.45 -23.95 -54.13
CA ILE A 11 -4.30 -25.09 -53.20
C ILE A 11 -3.53 -26.25 -53.87
N LYS A 12 -2.19 -26.21 -53.79
CA LYS A 12 -1.26 -27.37 -53.64
C LYS A 12 0.21 -26.92 -53.82
N GLU A 13 0.71 -26.09 -52.92
CA GLU A 13 2.11 -26.23 -52.52
C GLU A 13 2.19 -27.45 -51.61
N ASN A 14 2.26 -28.63 -52.23
CA ASN A 14 2.53 -29.86 -51.49
C ASN A 14 4.01 -29.80 -51.15
N ILE A 15 4.34 -29.35 -49.93
CA ILE A 15 5.71 -29.32 -49.43
C ILE A 15 6.26 -30.73 -49.60
N ASP A 16 7.21 -30.87 -50.53
CA ASP A 16 7.78 -32.16 -50.89
C ASP A 16 8.75 -32.58 -49.76
N LEU A 17 8.19 -33.17 -48.71
CA LEU A 17 8.86 -33.46 -47.43
C LEU A 17 10.17 -34.25 -47.62
N LYS A 18 10.23 -35.12 -48.63
CA LYS A 18 11.43 -35.89 -48.94
C LYS A 18 12.56 -35.02 -49.51
N LYS A 19 12.21 -34.01 -50.32
CA LYS A 19 13.18 -33.09 -50.94
C LYS A 19 13.74 -32.11 -49.92
N THR A 20 12.89 -31.58 -49.04
CA THR A 20 13.31 -30.69 -47.94
C THR A 20 14.17 -31.44 -46.92
N LEU A 21 13.83 -32.68 -46.56
CA LEU A 21 14.62 -33.49 -45.62
C LEU A 21 15.99 -33.89 -46.19
N SER A 22 16.07 -34.25 -47.48
CA SER A 22 17.34 -34.55 -48.14
C SER A 22 18.27 -33.34 -48.20
N MET A 23 17.71 -32.15 -48.45
CA MET A 23 18.47 -30.89 -48.44
C MET A 23 19.04 -30.56 -47.04
N ILE A 24 18.28 -30.84 -45.98
CA ILE A 24 18.70 -30.72 -44.58
C ILE A 24 19.84 -31.69 -44.24
N PHE A 25 19.71 -32.96 -44.62
CA PHE A 25 20.77 -33.97 -44.37
C PHE A 25 22.06 -33.68 -45.16
N SER A 26 21.97 -33.12 -46.36
CA SER A 26 23.15 -32.71 -47.14
C SER A 26 23.94 -31.58 -46.46
N HIS A 27 23.24 -30.67 -45.77
CA HIS A 27 23.83 -29.53 -45.04
C HIS A 27 23.79 -29.71 -43.52
N TRP A 28 23.84 -30.95 -43.02
CA TRP A 28 23.71 -31.27 -41.58
C TRP A 28 24.70 -30.49 -40.69
N TYR A 29 25.87 -30.15 -41.22
CA TYR A 29 26.89 -29.36 -40.52
C TYR A 29 26.42 -27.93 -40.19
N LEU A 30 25.61 -27.29 -41.05
CA LEU A 30 25.03 -25.97 -40.78
C LEU A 30 24.03 -26.03 -39.62
N PHE A 31 23.26 -27.11 -39.53
CA PHE A 31 22.36 -27.34 -38.41
C PHE A 31 23.12 -27.60 -37.11
N LEU A 32 24.22 -28.37 -37.17
CA LEU A 32 25.06 -28.63 -36.00
C LEU A 32 25.76 -27.35 -35.51
N ILE A 33 26.31 -26.54 -36.42
CA ILE A 33 26.90 -25.24 -36.10
C ILE A 33 25.84 -24.30 -35.51
N GLY A 34 24.65 -24.24 -36.13
CA GLY A 34 23.53 -23.45 -35.62
C GLY A 34 23.12 -23.86 -34.21
N LEU A 35 23.10 -25.16 -33.91
CA LEU A 35 22.80 -25.69 -32.59
C LEU A 35 23.88 -25.33 -31.55
N ILE A 36 25.16 -25.38 -31.93
CA ILE A 36 26.26 -24.95 -31.05
C ILE A 36 26.16 -23.44 -30.78
N ILE A 37 25.91 -22.62 -31.80
CA ILE A 37 25.75 -21.17 -31.64
C ILE A 37 24.54 -20.85 -30.76
N ALA A 38 23.40 -21.49 -31.00
CA ALA A 38 22.20 -21.31 -30.18
C ALA A 38 22.46 -21.73 -28.72
N GLY A 39 23.17 -22.85 -28.50
CA GLY A 39 23.58 -23.30 -27.17
C GLY A 39 24.54 -22.33 -26.48
N ALA A 40 25.53 -21.80 -27.20
CA ALA A 40 26.45 -20.78 -26.70
C ALA A 40 25.71 -19.48 -26.34
N CYS A 41 24.82 -19.00 -27.20
CA CYS A 41 23.96 -17.85 -26.91
C CYS A 41 23.08 -18.08 -25.68
N ALA A 42 22.42 -19.24 -25.59
CA ALA A 42 21.58 -19.58 -24.43
C ALA A 42 22.40 -19.65 -23.14
N TRP A 43 23.60 -20.22 -23.19
CA TRP A 43 24.53 -20.25 -22.06
C TRP A 43 24.99 -18.85 -21.65
N LEU A 44 25.36 -17.99 -22.61
CA LEU A 44 25.74 -16.61 -22.35
C LEU A 44 24.59 -15.82 -21.70
N VAL A 45 23.37 -15.94 -22.23
CA VAL A 45 22.19 -15.29 -21.64
C VAL A 45 21.96 -15.77 -20.21
N ASN A 46 21.98 -17.09 -19.96
CA ASN A 46 21.75 -17.63 -18.62
C ASN A 46 22.88 -17.26 -17.63
N ARG A 47 24.11 -17.14 -18.11
CA ARG A 47 25.27 -16.74 -17.30
C ARG A 47 25.23 -15.25 -16.94
N TYR A 48 24.70 -14.39 -17.81
CA TYR A 48 24.74 -12.93 -17.64
C TYR A 48 23.40 -12.27 -17.27
N THR A 49 22.32 -13.02 -17.21
CA THR A 49 21.02 -12.48 -16.76
C THR A 49 20.95 -12.52 -15.23
N THR A 50 20.63 -11.38 -14.61
CA THR A 50 20.37 -11.30 -13.17
C THR A 50 19.07 -12.06 -12.83
N PRO A 51 19.11 -13.07 -11.93
CA PRO A 51 17.91 -13.79 -11.54
C PRO A 51 16.93 -12.87 -10.80
N VAL A 52 15.65 -13.01 -11.09
CA VAL A 52 14.57 -12.30 -10.39
C VAL A 52 13.82 -13.33 -9.54
N TYR A 53 13.79 -13.10 -8.24
CA TYR A 53 13.11 -13.95 -7.27
C TYR A 53 11.68 -13.43 -7.03
N MET A 54 10.72 -14.35 -6.98
CA MET A 54 9.36 -14.05 -6.57
C MET A 54 9.15 -14.51 -5.13
N LEU A 55 8.82 -13.56 -4.26
CA LEU A 55 8.56 -13.78 -2.84
C LEU A 55 7.06 -13.70 -2.62
N LYS A 56 6.49 -14.69 -1.93
CA LYS A 56 5.06 -14.76 -1.61
C LYS A 56 4.87 -14.64 -0.10
N SER A 57 3.92 -13.81 0.32
CA SER A 57 3.41 -13.74 1.69
C SER A 57 1.88 -13.79 1.64
N SER A 58 1.24 -14.33 2.67
CA SER A 58 -0.22 -14.40 2.75
C SER A 58 -0.68 -13.92 4.12
N VAL A 59 -1.73 -13.12 4.15
CA VAL A 59 -2.36 -12.62 5.38
C VAL A 59 -3.85 -12.94 5.38
N LEU A 60 -4.32 -13.50 6.49
CA LEU A 60 -5.76 -13.68 6.74
C LEU A 60 -6.32 -12.39 7.33
N VAL A 61 -7.28 -11.80 6.64
CA VAL A 61 -8.08 -10.68 7.17
C VAL A 61 -9.30 -11.27 7.85
N LYS A 62 -9.42 -11.09 9.16
CA LYS A 62 -10.64 -11.48 9.88
C LYS A 62 -11.71 -10.44 9.60
N GLU A 63 -12.76 -10.86 8.91
CA GLU A 63 -13.97 -10.06 8.74
C GLU A 63 -14.71 -10.05 10.07
N GLN A 64 -14.75 -8.88 10.71
CA GLN A 64 -15.59 -8.67 11.87
C GLN A 64 -16.90 -8.12 11.32
N GLN A 65 -17.96 -8.94 11.36
CA GLN A 65 -19.30 -8.44 11.11
C GLN A 65 -19.51 -7.27 12.08
N GLU A 66 -19.58 -6.06 11.56
CA GLU A 66 -19.97 -4.88 12.31
C GLU A 66 -21.46 -4.99 12.66
N SER A 67 -21.78 -5.89 13.58
CA SER A 67 -22.98 -5.76 14.38
C SER A 67 -22.72 -4.58 15.33
N SER A 68 -23.26 -3.41 14.97
CA SER A 68 -23.35 -2.29 15.90
C SER A 68 -23.93 -2.82 17.23
N PRO A 69 -23.32 -2.49 18.40
CA PRO A 69 -23.85 -2.90 19.71
C PRO A 69 -25.29 -2.47 19.98
N PHE A 70 -25.82 -1.54 19.16
CA PHE A 70 -27.15 -0.98 19.28
C PHE A 70 -28.23 -1.71 18.44
N THR A 71 -27.87 -2.67 17.57
CA THR A 71 -28.81 -3.31 16.64
C THR A 71 -29.36 -4.65 17.14
N THR A 72 -29.47 -4.89 18.45
CA THR A 72 -29.96 -6.17 18.99
C THR A 72 -31.44 -6.45 18.73
N SER A 73 -32.23 -5.51 18.19
CA SER A 73 -33.69 -5.63 18.06
C SER A 73 -34.26 -5.61 16.63
N ALA A 74 -33.44 -5.47 15.59
CA ALA A 74 -33.86 -5.70 14.21
C ALA A 74 -32.85 -6.63 13.56
N ALA A 75 -33.35 -7.66 12.86
CA ALA A 75 -32.55 -8.77 12.34
C ALA A 75 -31.20 -8.29 11.79
N PRO A 76 -30.06 -8.87 12.24
CA PRO A 76 -28.78 -8.53 11.67
C PRO A 76 -28.90 -8.70 10.16
N ILE A 77 -28.61 -7.66 9.39
CA ILE A 77 -28.45 -7.79 7.95
C ILE A 77 -27.22 -8.68 7.78
N SER A 78 -27.47 -9.98 7.77
CA SER A 78 -26.45 -10.96 7.52
C SER A 78 -25.98 -10.77 6.09
N SER A 79 -24.72 -11.07 5.83
CA SER A 79 -24.13 -11.12 4.50
C SER A 79 -24.99 -11.89 3.48
N GLN A 80 -25.85 -12.80 3.94
CA GLN A 80 -26.82 -13.55 3.12
C GLN A 80 -28.01 -12.72 2.60
N ALA A 81 -28.46 -11.70 3.33
CA ALA A 81 -29.52 -10.81 2.84
C ALA A 81 -29.01 -9.88 1.73
N LEU A 82 -27.71 -9.56 1.74
CA LEU A 82 -27.06 -8.73 0.73
C LEU A 82 -26.64 -9.53 -0.53
N GLU A 83 -26.24 -10.80 -0.36
CA GLU A 83 -26.04 -11.75 -1.47
C GLU A 83 -27.33 -12.00 -2.28
N GLY A 84 -28.51 -11.95 -1.64
CA GLY A 84 -29.82 -12.07 -2.30
C GLY A 84 -30.13 -10.96 -3.31
N PHE A 85 -29.40 -9.84 -3.24
CA PHE A 85 -29.47 -8.72 -4.19
C PHE A 85 -28.33 -8.73 -5.22
N GLY A 86 -27.49 -9.76 -5.25
CA GLY A 86 -26.35 -9.86 -6.18
C GLY A 86 -25.19 -8.93 -5.84
N LEU A 87 -25.16 -8.35 -4.63
CA LEU A 87 -24.10 -7.48 -4.15
C LEU A 87 -23.12 -8.28 -3.27
N PRO A 88 -21.84 -8.42 -3.66
CA PRO A 88 -20.87 -9.19 -2.90
C PRO A 88 -20.34 -8.38 -1.69
N GLY A 89 -21.09 -8.43 -0.58
CA GLY A 89 -20.83 -7.65 0.64
C GLY A 89 -19.50 -7.89 1.36
N GLY A 90 -18.87 -9.05 1.18
CA GLY A 90 -17.57 -9.36 1.78
C GLY A 90 -16.35 -9.06 0.89
N LEU A 91 -16.55 -9.00 -0.43
CA LEU A 91 -15.45 -8.78 -1.38
C LEU A 91 -15.01 -7.32 -1.44
N SER A 92 -15.92 -6.36 -1.22
CA SER A 92 -15.56 -4.93 -1.18
C SER A 92 -14.57 -4.64 -0.04
N ASN A 93 -14.82 -5.22 1.14
CA ASN A 93 -13.93 -5.07 2.30
C ASN A 93 -12.53 -5.63 2.03
N LEU A 94 -12.43 -6.81 1.40
CA LEU A 94 -11.15 -7.40 1.06
C LEU A 94 -10.43 -6.64 -0.06
N HIS A 95 -11.16 -6.17 -1.07
CA HIS A 95 -10.59 -5.37 -2.15
C HIS A 95 -10.01 -4.05 -1.61
N ASN A 96 -10.72 -3.39 -0.70
CA ASN A 96 -10.22 -2.20 0.00
C ASN A 96 -8.91 -2.52 0.75
N GLN A 97 -8.84 -3.64 1.48
CA GLN A 97 -7.59 -4.04 2.14
C GLN A 97 -6.45 -4.29 1.15
N THR A 98 -6.73 -4.85 -0.04
CA THR A 98 -5.68 -5.04 -1.06
C THR A 98 -5.09 -3.72 -1.55
N GLU A 99 -5.92 -2.69 -1.71
CA GLU A 99 -5.45 -1.35 -2.11
C GLU A 99 -4.76 -0.62 -0.96
N ILE A 100 -5.25 -0.74 0.28
CA ILE A 100 -4.60 -0.17 1.47
C ILE A 100 -3.18 -0.73 1.63
N ILE A 101 -2.98 -2.05 1.52
CA ILE A 101 -1.65 -2.67 1.61
C ILE A 101 -0.69 -2.14 0.54
N LYS A 102 -1.19 -1.90 -0.68
CA LYS A 102 -0.40 -1.39 -1.81
C LYS A 102 -0.25 0.15 -1.80
N SER A 103 -0.96 0.83 -0.91
CA SER A 103 -1.02 2.28 -0.86
C SER A 103 0.35 2.92 -0.59
N ARG A 104 0.52 4.15 -1.07
CA ARG A 104 1.76 4.91 -0.87
C ARG A 104 2.13 5.12 0.61
N PRO A 105 1.19 5.47 1.52
CA PRO A 105 1.51 5.67 2.93
C PRO A 105 2.12 4.41 3.59
N ILE A 106 1.51 3.25 3.38
CA ILE A 106 1.94 1.98 3.98
C ILE A 106 3.31 1.55 3.43
N VAL A 107 3.50 1.58 2.10
CA VAL A 107 4.79 1.25 1.47
C VAL A 107 5.89 2.21 1.91
N ARG A 108 5.59 3.51 2.00
CA ARG A 108 6.55 4.52 2.45
C ARG A 108 6.95 4.31 3.91
N LYS A 109 6.00 4.12 4.82
CA LYS A 109 6.26 3.89 6.25
C LYS A 109 7.11 2.63 6.45
N ALA A 110 6.86 1.57 5.68
CA ALA A 110 7.70 0.37 5.67
C ALA A 110 9.15 0.63 5.18
N LEU A 111 9.33 1.41 4.11
CA LEU A 111 10.66 1.75 3.59
C LEU A 111 11.45 2.67 4.52
N GLU A 112 10.76 3.57 5.23
CA GLU A 112 11.39 4.48 6.20
C GLU A 112 11.99 3.72 7.39
N GLU A 113 11.38 2.61 7.80
CA GLU A 113 11.94 1.73 8.83
C GLU A 113 13.11 0.86 8.33
N LEU A 114 13.19 0.60 7.02
CA LEU A 114 14.16 -0.35 6.44
C LEU A 114 15.50 0.25 6.01
N ASN A 115 15.72 1.57 6.12
CA ASN A 115 16.99 2.22 5.75
C ASN A 115 17.54 1.83 4.35
N PHE A 116 16.68 1.50 3.37
CA PHE A 116 17.07 1.11 2.00
C PHE A 116 17.59 2.28 1.14
N GLU A 117 17.81 3.45 1.74
CA GLU A 117 18.28 4.67 1.09
C GLU A 117 19.69 4.51 0.50
N VAL A 118 20.50 3.58 1.02
CA VAL A 118 21.81 3.22 0.46
C VAL A 118 21.74 1.81 -0.10
N SER A 119 21.90 1.67 -1.41
CA SER A 119 22.07 0.37 -2.05
C SER A 119 23.55 0.05 -2.22
N HIS A 120 23.92 -1.21 -1.96
CA HIS A 120 25.28 -1.70 -2.12
C HIS A 120 25.32 -2.72 -3.26
N PHE A 121 26.35 -2.65 -4.08
CA PHE A 121 26.56 -3.51 -5.21
C PHE A 121 28.00 -4.01 -5.25
N ILE A 122 28.20 -5.17 -5.84
CA ILE A 122 29.51 -5.60 -6.29
C ILE A 122 29.53 -5.53 -7.81
N GLN A 123 30.47 -4.76 -8.33
CA GLN A 123 30.75 -4.65 -9.76
C GLN A 123 31.77 -5.71 -10.15
N GLY A 124 31.29 -6.75 -10.84
CA GLY A 124 32.16 -7.69 -11.54
C GLY A 124 32.51 -7.18 -12.94
N ASN A 125 33.25 -7.99 -13.71
CA ASN A 125 33.67 -7.63 -15.06
C ASN A 125 32.52 -7.40 -16.05
N ILE A 126 31.34 -7.99 -15.79
CA ILE A 126 30.22 -8.05 -16.76
C ILE A 126 28.87 -7.68 -16.12
N ILE A 127 28.65 -8.04 -14.85
CA ILE A 127 27.39 -7.79 -14.14
C ILE A 127 27.69 -7.09 -12.83
N GLN A 128 26.83 -6.15 -12.47
CA GLN A 128 26.74 -5.56 -11.16
C GLN A 128 25.60 -6.24 -10.39
N SER A 129 25.90 -6.83 -9.23
CA SER A 129 24.91 -7.52 -8.39
C SER A 129 24.69 -6.76 -7.08
N GLU A 130 23.43 -6.61 -6.67
CA GLU A 130 23.09 -5.96 -5.40
C GLU A 130 23.38 -6.89 -4.22
N ILE A 131 24.07 -6.38 -3.21
CA ILE A 131 24.36 -7.08 -1.96
C ILE A 131 23.63 -6.40 -0.81
N TYR A 132 22.92 -7.22 -0.05
CA TYR A 132 22.15 -6.77 1.11
C TYR A 132 22.70 -7.35 2.41
N LEU A 133 22.86 -8.68 2.48
CA LEU A 133 23.53 -9.35 3.59
C LEU A 133 25.02 -9.46 3.33
N GLY A 134 25.85 -9.24 4.36
CA GLY A 134 27.30 -9.43 4.26
C GLY A 134 28.05 -8.29 3.57
N VAL A 135 27.45 -7.09 3.47
CA VAL A 135 28.16 -5.90 2.96
C VAL A 135 29.44 -5.68 3.77
N PRO A 136 30.62 -5.55 3.11
CA PRO A 136 31.91 -5.48 3.79
C PRO A 136 32.23 -4.10 4.39
N TYR A 137 31.41 -3.09 4.10
CA TYR A 137 31.54 -1.74 4.64
C TYR A 137 30.18 -1.17 5.02
N THR A 138 30.19 -0.13 5.84
CA THR A 138 29.02 0.64 6.22
C THR A 138 29.23 2.09 5.84
N VAL A 139 28.25 2.66 5.14
CA VAL A 139 28.25 4.06 4.73
C VAL A 139 27.40 4.83 5.73
N TYR A 140 28.04 5.70 6.50
CA TYR A 140 27.35 6.67 7.34
C TYR A 140 27.32 7.99 6.61
N TRP A 141 26.13 8.53 6.35
CA TRP A 141 25.94 9.76 5.60
C TRP A 141 25.13 10.76 6.42
N GLU A 142 25.33 12.03 6.13
CA GLU A 142 24.67 13.13 6.82
C GLU A 142 23.34 13.44 6.11
N LYS A 143 22.21 13.15 6.78
CA LYS A 143 20.85 13.43 6.26
C LYS A 143 20.59 14.92 6.08
N ASP A 144 21.32 15.76 6.81
CA ASP A 144 21.23 17.23 6.76
C ASP A 144 22.00 17.83 5.58
N HIS A 145 22.78 17.01 4.87
CA HIS A 145 23.54 17.45 3.71
C HIS A 145 22.91 16.93 2.41
N PRO A 146 22.78 17.75 1.36
CA PRO A 146 22.36 17.27 0.05
C PRO A 146 23.28 16.15 -0.47
N GLN A 147 22.71 15.13 -1.08
CA GLN A 147 23.46 14.01 -1.65
C GLN A 147 23.18 13.86 -3.16
N LEU A 148 24.17 13.30 -3.85
CA LEU A 148 24.06 12.89 -5.25
C LEU A 148 23.36 11.54 -5.32
N VAL A 149 22.18 11.52 -5.93
CA VAL A 149 21.34 10.31 -6.04
C VAL A 149 21.46 9.69 -7.43
N ASN A 150 21.34 8.37 -7.52
CA ASN A 150 21.57 7.59 -8.76
C ASN A 150 22.99 7.76 -9.33
N LEU A 151 23.97 8.00 -8.46
CA LEU A 151 25.39 7.98 -8.79
C LEU A 151 26.03 6.77 -8.12
N ASP A 152 26.76 5.99 -8.91
CA ASP A 152 27.51 4.84 -8.43
C ASP A 152 28.88 5.29 -7.91
N PHE A 153 29.08 5.14 -6.61
CA PHE A 153 30.33 5.43 -5.92
C PHE A 153 31.13 4.12 -5.79
N ILE A 154 32.22 4.03 -6.54
CA ILE A 154 33.17 2.92 -6.49
C ILE A 154 34.10 3.12 -5.31
N VAL A 155 34.16 2.13 -4.43
CA VAL A 155 34.97 2.14 -3.20
C VAL A 155 36.06 1.10 -3.31
N LYS A 156 37.31 1.55 -3.32
CA LYS A 156 38.51 0.72 -3.35
C LYS A 156 39.28 0.87 -2.05
N LEU A 157 39.58 -0.26 -1.42
CA LEU A 157 40.48 -0.30 -0.28
C LEU A 157 41.91 -0.45 -0.82
N GLU A 158 42.74 0.58 -0.69
CA GLU A 158 44.14 0.53 -1.17
C GLU A 158 45.08 -0.09 -0.12
N ASN A 159 44.82 0.17 1.17
CA ASN A 159 45.53 -0.36 2.33
C ASN A 159 44.54 -0.46 3.50
N ASP A 160 44.89 -1.15 4.59
CA ASP A 160 44.08 -1.30 5.83
C ASP A 160 43.60 0.03 6.47
N SER A 161 44.07 1.18 5.97
CA SER A 161 43.76 2.50 6.52
C SER A 161 43.30 3.53 5.49
N ILE A 162 43.35 3.25 4.18
CA ILE A 162 43.07 4.25 3.13
C ILE A 162 42.00 3.73 2.17
N VAL A 163 40.95 4.52 2.01
CA VAL A 163 39.82 4.26 1.12
C VAL A 163 39.86 5.28 -0.02
N ARG A 164 39.81 4.78 -1.25
CA ARG A 164 39.62 5.60 -2.45
C ARG A 164 38.17 5.49 -2.91
N VAL A 165 37.56 6.64 -3.15
CA VAL A 165 36.20 6.75 -3.70
C VAL A 165 36.26 7.44 -5.05
N GLU A 166 35.77 6.73 -6.06
CA GLU A 166 35.67 7.20 -7.44
C GLU A 166 34.19 7.21 -7.85
N ALA A 167 33.70 8.31 -8.41
CA ALA A 167 32.35 8.37 -8.95
C ALA A 167 32.35 9.23 -10.21
N MET A 168 31.70 8.73 -11.26
CA MET A 168 31.52 9.45 -12.51
C MET A 168 30.10 9.28 -13.01
N GLY A 169 29.46 10.38 -13.37
CA GLY A 169 28.10 10.34 -13.89
C GLY A 169 27.72 11.62 -14.61
N GLU A 170 26.79 11.46 -15.54
CA GLU A 170 26.19 12.57 -16.29
C GLU A 170 24.75 12.79 -15.84
N ASN A 171 24.29 14.04 -15.83
CA ASN A 171 22.92 14.43 -15.46
C ASN A 171 22.49 13.91 -14.07
N ILE A 172 23.38 14.03 -13.09
CA ILE A 172 23.17 13.53 -11.73
C ILE A 172 22.30 14.51 -10.94
N ARG A 173 21.30 13.97 -10.23
CA ARG A 173 20.39 14.78 -9.41
C ARG A 173 20.98 15.00 -8.02
N VAL A 174 20.85 16.23 -7.53
CA VAL A 174 21.14 16.58 -6.13
C VAL A 174 19.82 16.59 -5.37
N HIS A 175 19.71 15.73 -4.37
CA HIS A 175 18.51 15.58 -3.55
C HIS A 175 18.79 16.04 -2.12
N ASP A 176 17.85 16.84 -1.58
CA ASP A 176 17.83 17.22 -0.18
C ASP A 176 16.85 16.31 0.57
N TYR A 177 17.39 15.59 1.56
CA TYR A 177 16.64 14.62 2.35
C TYR A 177 15.80 15.27 3.46
N GLN A 178 16.10 16.51 3.87
CA GLN A 178 15.26 17.24 4.83
C GLN A 178 13.99 17.75 4.15
N THR A 179 14.12 18.39 2.99
CA THR A 179 12.97 18.95 2.26
C THR A 179 12.27 17.93 1.36
N GLY A 180 12.92 16.79 1.08
CA GLY A 180 12.41 15.76 0.17
C GLY A 180 12.34 16.23 -1.29
N LYS A 181 13.09 17.28 -1.65
CA LYS A 181 13.06 17.91 -2.97
C LYS A 181 14.38 17.73 -3.70
N ASN A 182 14.27 17.61 -5.02
CA ASN A 182 15.43 17.70 -5.91
C ASN A 182 15.81 19.18 -6.06
N ILE A 183 17.04 19.54 -5.70
CA ILE A 183 17.53 20.91 -5.78
C ILE A 183 17.90 21.26 -7.22
N ARG A 184 18.74 20.43 -7.85
CA ARG A 184 19.30 20.69 -9.18
C ARG A 184 19.79 19.40 -9.86
N MET A 185 20.09 19.50 -11.14
CA MET A 185 20.76 18.46 -11.93
C MET A 185 22.14 18.96 -12.33
N LEU A 186 23.17 18.15 -12.11
CA LEU A 186 24.55 18.44 -12.48
C LEU A 186 24.87 17.72 -13.79
N PRO A 187 25.37 18.43 -14.83
CA PRO A 187 25.57 17.84 -16.15
C PRO A 187 26.68 16.78 -16.15
N THR A 188 27.76 17.01 -15.41
CA THR A 188 28.86 16.07 -15.25
C THR A 188 29.38 16.14 -13.82
N VAL A 189 29.56 14.97 -13.21
CA VAL A 189 30.14 14.82 -11.88
C VAL A 189 31.34 13.88 -12.01
N LEU A 190 32.50 14.34 -11.54
CA LEU A 190 33.71 13.53 -11.41
C LEU A 190 34.23 13.70 -9.98
N ILE A 191 34.23 12.61 -9.23
CA ILE A 191 34.72 12.56 -7.86
C ILE A 191 35.86 11.56 -7.84
N ASN A 192 37.03 12.01 -7.39
CA ASN A 192 38.15 11.16 -7.03
C ASN A 192 38.72 11.70 -5.73
N LYS A 193 38.46 10.98 -4.64
CA LYS A 193 38.89 11.36 -3.29
C LYS A 193 39.48 10.16 -2.57
N THR A 194 40.59 10.39 -1.90
CA THR A 194 41.20 9.45 -0.96
C THR A 194 40.98 9.97 0.45
N ALA A 195 40.62 9.08 1.37
CA ALA A 195 40.40 9.42 2.76
C ALA A 195 40.83 8.27 3.68
N GLY A 196 41.19 8.60 4.92
CA GLY A 196 41.44 7.61 5.94
C GLY A 196 40.17 6.81 6.29
N MET A 197 40.35 5.61 6.83
CA MET A 197 39.26 4.78 7.35
C MET A 197 38.42 5.56 8.37
N GLY A 198 37.12 5.73 8.10
CA GLY A 198 36.20 6.48 8.95
C GLY A 198 36.31 8.02 8.87
N GLU A 199 37.20 8.55 8.03
CA GLU A 199 37.30 9.99 7.79
C GLU A 199 36.10 10.50 6.97
N ARG A 200 35.72 11.75 7.21
CA ARG A 200 34.60 12.41 6.54
C ARG A 200 34.98 12.79 5.11
N ILE A 201 34.35 12.14 4.14
CA ILE A 201 34.44 12.50 2.71
C ILE A 201 33.29 13.46 2.40
N ALA A 202 33.62 14.73 2.20
CA ALA A 202 32.64 15.76 1.91
C ALA A 202 33.03 16.63 0.70
N GLY A 203 32.01 17.05 -0.05
CA GLY A 203 32.07 18.08 -1.08
C GLY A 203 30.74 18.83 -1.12
N ASP A 204 30.60 19.76 -2.07
CA ASP A 204 29.44 20.67 -2.13
C ASP A 204 28.07 19.96 -2.19
N HIS A 205 28.04 18.71 -2.68
CA HIS A 205 26.80 17.95 -2.92
C HIS A 205 26.87 16.51 -2.40
N TYR A 206 27.83 16.17 -1.54
CA TYR A 206 27.93 14.86 -0.91
C TYR A 206 28.65 14.94 0.43
N ALA A 207 28.19 14.16 1.41
CA ALA A 207 28.86 14.05 2.71
C ALA A 207 28.60 12.68 3.33
N PHE A 208 29.66 11.88 3.45
CA PHE A 208 29.60 10.54 4.02
C PHE A 208 30.95 10.09 4.57
N ARG A 209 30.95 9.05 5.39
CA ARG A 209 32.14 8.33 5.89
C ARG A 209 31.95 6.84 5.68
N ILE A 210 33.04 6.15 5.36
CA ILE A 210 33.04 4.72 5.06
C ILE A 210 33.86 3.99 6.12
N ILE A 211 33.30 2.93 6.68
CA ILE A 211 33.96 2.06 7.65
C ILE A 211 33.85 0.62 7.14
N PHE A 212 34.97 -0.01 6.79
CA PHE A 212 35.01 -1.45 6.49
C PHE A 212 34.89 -2.28 7.77
N LYS A 213 34.29 -3.47 7.66
CA LYS A 213 34.24 -4.45 8.75
C LYS A 213 35.61 -5.06 8.98
N GLU A 214 35.89 -5.44 10.23
CA GLU A 214 37.13 -6.14 10.59
C GLU A 214 37.33 -7.41 9.75
N ASN A 215 38.56 -7.67 9.30
CA ASN A 215 38.97 -8.81 8.48
C ASN A 215 38.41 -8.84 7.03
N TYR A 216 38.06 -7.69 6.47
CA TYR A 216 37.73 -7.63 5.04
C TYR A 216 38.98 -7.87 4.18
N ILE A 217 38.93 -8.89 3.32
CA ILE A 217 39.95 -9.14 2.30
C ILE A 217 39.38 -8.67 0.96
N PRO A 218 39.98 -7.68 0.29
CA PRO A 218 39.56 -7.25 -1.03
C PRO A 218 39.62 -8.42 -2.01
N ALA A 219 38.53 -8.66 -2.73
CA ALA A 219 38.55 -9.59 -3.85
C ALA A 219 39.18 -8.88 -5.06
N GLU A 220 40.27 -9.42 -5.61
CA GLU A 220 41.06 -8.76 -6.67
C GLU A 220 40.30 -8.44 -7.97
N SER A 221 39.11 -9.04 -8.17
CA SER A 221 38.34 -8.95 -9.41
C SER A 221 36.97 -8.31 -9.26
N SER A 222 36.67 -7.68 -8.12
CA SER A 222 35.36 -7.10 -7.89
C SER A 222 35.43 -5.80 -7.12
N ASP A 223 34.91 -4.73 -7.71
CA ASP A 223 34.85 -3.41 -7.10
C ASP A 223 33.56 -3.29 -6.26
N ASN A 224 33.69 -2.71 -5.07
CA ASN A 224 32.51 -2.41 -4.26
C ASN A 224 31.89 -1.10 -4.73
N VAL A 225 30.58 -1.06 -4.89
CA VAL A 225 29.85 0.12 -5.34
C VAL A 225 28.71 0.40 -4.39
N PHE A 226 28.45 1.67 -4.08
CA PHE A 226 27.21 2.06 -3.42
C PHE A 226 26.53 3.21 -4.15
N SER A 227 25.23 3.32 -4.00
CA SER A 227 24.46 4.45 -4.54
C SER A 227 23.39 4.91 -3.58
N PHE A 228 23.12 6.22 -3.60
CA PHE A 228 22.04 6.83 -2.84
C PHE A 228 20.75 6.83 -3.64
N ASN A 229 19.68 6.37 -3.00
CA ASN A 229 18.34 6.33 -3.52
C ASN A 229 17.46 7.36 -2.79
N THR A 230 16.49 7.92 -3.52
CA THR A 230 15.46 8.78 -2.90
C THR A 230 14.32 7.92 -2.37
N LYS A 231 13.69 8.34 -1.26
CA LYS A 231 12.50 7.67 -0.72
C LYS A 231 11.40 7.49 -1.76
N LYS A 232 11.12 8.54 -2.55
CA LYS A 232 10.11 8.52 -3.62
C LYS A 232 10.44 7.51 -4.73
N GLN A 233 11.72 7.36 -5.07
CA GLN A 233 12.16 6.37 -6.06
C GLN A 233 12.00 4.95 -5.51
N LEU A 234 12.44 4.69 -4.29
CA LEU A 234 12.27 3.40 -3.62
C LEU A 234 10.78 3.02 -3.54
N GLU A 235 9.94 3.96 -3.12
CA GLU A 235 8.48 3.77 -3.03
C GLU A 235 7.90 3.35 -4.39
N ASN A 236 8.24 4.05 -5.47
CA ASN A 236 7.76 3.70 -6.81
C ASN A 236 8.29 2.34 -7.28
N ILE A 237 9.55 2.02 -7.00
CA ILE A 237 10.16 0.73 -7.34
C ILE A 237 9.44 -0.41 -6.61
N TYR A 238 9.33 -0.35 -5.28
CA TYR A 238 8.71 -1.42 -4.49
C TYR A 238 7.22 -1.54 -4.79
N ARG A 239 6.50 -0.43 -4.98
CA ARG A 239 5.07 -0.46 -5.34
C ARG A 239 4.82 -1.06 -6.73
N SER A 240 5.73 -0.85 -7.70
CA SER A 240 5.60 -1.47 -9.03
C SER A 240 5.98 -2.95 -9.05
N ARG A 241 6.85 -3.38 -8.13
CA ARG A 241 7.27 -4.78 -7.96
C ARG A 241 6.31 -5.59 -7.10
N LEU A 242 5.50 -4.92 -6.28
CA LEU A 242 4.50 -5.51 -5.40
C LEU A 242 3.18 -5.72 -6.14
N SER A 243 2.67 -6.95 -6.09
CA SER A 243 1.34 -7.33 -6.56
C SER A 243 0.58 -7.90 -5.37
N VAL A 244 -0.60 -7.35 -5.10
CA VAL A 244 -1.50 -7.78 -4.03
C VAL A 244 -2.77 -8.30 -4.67
N SER A 245 -3.24 -9.46 -4.25
CA SER A 245 -4.43 -10.12 -4.81
C SER A 245 -5.11 -11.02 -3.79
N ILE A 246 -6.43 -11.18 -3.89
CA ILE A 246 -7.19 -12.11 -3.07
C ILE A 246 -7.01 -13.53 -3.64
N GLU A 247 -6.75 -14.51 -2.77
CA GLU A 247 -6.50 -15.90 -3.18
C GLU A 247 -7.82 -16.67 -3.34
N GLY A 248 -8.50 -16.50 -4.49
CA GLY A 248 -9.80 -17.13 -4.78
C GLY A 248 -11.02 -16.26 -4.45
N GLU A 249 -12.18 -16.60 -5.03
CA GLU A 249 -13.38 -15.73 -4.99
C GLU A 249 -14.11 -15.68 -3.64
N TYR A 250 -13.79 -16.59 -2.71
CA TYR A 250 -14.50 -16.70 -1.42
C TYR A 250 -13.53 -16.86 -0.24
N THR A 251 -12.29 -16.38 -0.36
CA THR A 251 -11.32 -16.45 0.74
C THR A 251 -11.05 -15.07 1.32
N SER A 252 -10.87 -15.01 2.64
CA SER A 252 -10.39 -13.81 3.33
C SER A 252 -8.86 -13.73 3.36
N ILE A 253 -8.18 -14.42 2.43
CA ILE A 253 -6.73 -14.51 2.36
C ILE A 253 -6.24 -13.58 1.26
N ILE A 254 -5.42 -12.62 1.66
CA ILE A 254 -4.72 -11.73 0.73
C ILE A 254 -3.31 -12.28 0.52
N SER A 255 -2.95 -12.49 -0.75
CA SER A 255 -1.62 -12.87 -1.18
C SER A 255 -0.86 -11.64 -1.66
N LEU A 256 0.36 -11.47 -1.14
CA LEU A 256 1.33 -10.47 -1.57
C LEU A 256 2.44 -11.17 -2.34
N ASN A 257 2.77 -10.65 -3.52
CA ASN A 257 3.82 -11.14 -4.39
C ASN A 257 4.81 -10.00 -4.68
N LEU A 258 6.08 -10.17 -4.31
CA LEU A 258 7.14 -9.21 -4.59
C LEU A 258 8.18 -9.83 -5.52
N LYS A 259 8.55 -9.10 -6.57
CA LYS A 259 9.68 -9.46 -7.43
C LYS A 259 10.92 -8.66 -7.03
N ASP A 260 11.99 -9.32 -6.60
CA ASP A 260 13.24 -8.66 -6.22
C ASP A 260 14.47 -9.44 -6.72
N PHE A 261 15.60 -8.74 -6.90
CA PHE A 261 16.88 -9.32 -7.26
C PHE A 261 17.58 -9.96 -6.05
N ASN A 262 17.30 -9.45 -4.85
CA ASN A 262 17.84 -9.98 -3.60
C ASN A 262 16.71 -10.59 -2.74
N PRO A 263 16.72 -11.91 -2.50
CA PRO A 263 15.65 -12.55 -1.75
C PRO A 263 15.60 -12.09 -0.28
N ALA A 264 16.74 -11.88 0.37
CA ALA A 264 16.77 -11.43 1.76
C ALA A 264 16.21 -10.02 1.92
N LYS A 265 16.58 -9.11 1.01
CA LYS A 265 16.05 -7.73 1.00
C LYS A 265 14.54 -7.68 0.80
N GLY A 266 14.04 -8.49 -0.13
CA GLY A 266 12.61 -8.57 -0.40
C GLY A 266 11.81 -9.24 0.73
N ILE A 267 12.39 -10.20 1.46
CA ILE A 267 11.77 -10.81 2.65
C ILE A 267 11.64 -9.77 3.76
N ASP A 268 12.71 -9.02 4.04
CA ASP A 268 12.67 -7.95 5.05
C ASP A 268 11.65 -6.87 4.69
N PHE A 269 11.56 -6.51 3.41
CA PHE A 269 10.51 -5.61 2.92
C PHE A 269 9.11 -6.16 3.17
N LEU A 270 8.81 -7.39 2.74
CA LEU A 270 7.48 -7.98 2.91
C LEU A 270 7.10 -8.13 4.39
N ASN A 271 8.03 -8.55 5.23
CA ASN A 271 7.81 -8.68 6.67
C ASN A 271 7.50 -7.33 7.31
N LYS A 272 8.31 -6.30 6.97
CA LYS A 272 8.09 -4.96 7.51
C LYS A 272 6.81 -4.32 6.98
N LEU A 273 6.51 -4.47 5.69
CA LEU A 273 5.26 -4.00 5.09
C LEU A 273 4.06 -4.59 5.84
N MET A 274 4.11 -5.90 6.13
CA MET A 274 3.05 -6.55 6.88
C MET A 274 2.94 -6.06 8.31
N GLN A 275 4.07 -5.86 8.99
CA GLN A 275 4.09 -5.30 10.34
C GLN A 275 3.44 -3.91 10.36
N VAL A 276 3.89 -3.01 9.47
CA VAL A 276 3.36 -1.65 9.36
C VAL A 276 1.87 -1.64 9.05
N TYR A 277 1.40 -2.52 8.16
CA TYR A 277 -0.04 -2.65 7.87
C TYR A 277 -0.83 -3.12 9.11
N GLN A 278 -0.31 -4.08 9.88
CA GLN A 278 -0.97 -4.56 11.09
C GLN A 278 -1.03 -3.48 12.17
N ASP A 279 0.06 -2.74 12.35
CA ASP A 279 0.15 -1.64 13.31
C ASP A 279 -0.80 -0.50 12.93
N ASP A 280 -0.85 -0.14 11.65
CA ASP A 280 -1.77 0.88 11.12
C ASP A 280 -3.24 0.46 11.26
N ASN A 281 -3.57 -0.80 10.98
CA ASN A 281 -4.91 -1.33 11.18
C ASN A 281 -5.34 -1.30 12.65
N LEU A 282 -4.42 -1.61 13.58
CA LEU A 282 -4.67 -1.55 15.01
C LEU A 282 -4.87 -0.10 15.48
N GLU A 283 -4.06 0.82 14.98
CA GLU A 283 -4.16 2.25 15.27
C GLU A 283 -5.52 2.82 14.83
N GLN A 284 -5.94 2.55 13.59
CA GLN A 284 -7.25 2.95 13.08
C GLN A 284 -8.41 2.37 13.90
N LYS A 285 -8.32 1.10 14.32
CA LYS A 285 -9.34 0.48 15.19
C LYS A 285 -9.43 1.13 16.56
N ASN A 286 -8.28 1.47 17.16
CA ASN A 286 -8.26 2.17 18.44
C ASN A 286 -8.83 3.59 18.30
N GLU A 287 -8.52 4.29 17.22
CA GLU A 287 -9.08 5.61 16.95
C GLU A 287 -10.60 5.57 16.79
N TYR A 288 -11.12 4.61 16.01
CA TYR A 288 -12.56 4.38 15.86
C TYR A 288 -13.24 4.07 17.21
N ALA A 289 -12.64 3.19 18.01
CA ALA A 289 -13.15 2.85 19.34
C ALA A 289 -13.20 4.07 20.27
N ASN A 290 -12.13 4.89 20.29
CA ASN A 290 -12.09 6.09 21.11
C ASN A 290 -13.15 7.12 20.67
N ARG A 291 -13.29 7.36 19.36
CA ARG A 291 -14.34 8.25 18.83
C ARG A 291 -15.75 7.75 19.20
N THR A 292 -15.95 6.45 19.20
CA THR A 292 -17.22 5.83 19.62
C THR A 292 -17.49 6.04 21.11
N ILE A 293 -16.47 5.88 21.96
CA ILE A 293 -16.57 6.16 23.40
C ILE A 293 -16.90 7.63 23.65
N ASP A 294 -16.21 8.55 22.97
CA ASP A 294 -16.45 9.99 23.09
C ASP A 294 -17.88 10.36 22.66
N PHE A 295 -18.36 9.76 21.58
CA PHE A 295 -19.75 9.91 21.15
C PHE A 295 -20.73 9.42 22.21
N ILE A 296 -20.57 8.20 22.74
CA ILE A 296 -21.44 7.65 23.79
C ILE A 296 -21.45 8.55 25.03
N ASN A 297 -20.28 9.02 25.47
CA ASN A 297 -20.17 9.92 26.62
C ASN A 297 -20.93 11.23 26.40
N SER A 298 -20.84 11.83 25.20
CA SER A 298 -21.61 13.02 24.85
C SER A 298 -23.12 12.77 24.88
N GLN A 299 -23.57 11.64 24.33
CA GLN A 299 -24.98 11.28 24.31
C GLN A 299 -25.54 11.02 25.72
N LEU A 300 -24.78 10.36 26.59
CA LEU A 300 -25.18 10.14 27.98
C LEU A 300 -25.31 11.45 28.76
N SER A 301 -24.43 12.42 28.50
CA SER A 301 -24.53 13.76 29.09
C SER A 301 -25.80 14.47 28.63
N ASP A 302 -26.06 14.50 27.32
CA ASP A 302 -27.22 15.17 26.74
C ASP A 302 -28.54 14.56 27.23
N ILE A 303 -28.62 13.22 27.35
CA ILE A 303 -29.78 12.51 27.88
C ILE A 303 -29.96 12.82 29.38
N SER A 304 -28.87 12.82 30.16
CA SER A 304 -28.92 13.15 31.58
C SER A 304 -29.45 14.56 31.82
N ASP A 305 -28.99 15.53 31.03
CA ASP A 305 -29.44 16.92 31.11
C ASP A 305 -30.92 17.05 30.70
N SER A 306 -31.31 16.37 29.61
CA SER A 306 -32.70 16.37 29.13
C SER A 306 -33.66 15.75 30.15
N LEU A 307 -33.27 14.61 30.76
CA LEU A 307 -34.05 13.96 31.80
C LEU A 307 -34.21 14.85 33.03
N MET A 308 -33.14 15.53 33.46
CA MET A 308 -33.20 16.48 34.58
C MET A 308 -34.16 17.65 34.30
N VAL A 309 -34.18 18.18 33.06
CA VAL A 309 -35.14 19.21 32.67
C VAL A 309 -36.57 18.68 32.73
N SER A 310 -36.84 17.51 32.14
CA SER A 310 -38.17 16.89 32.17
C SER A 310 -38.65 16.56 33.59
N GLU A 311 -37.77 16.06 34.47
CA GLU A 311 -38.09 15.83 35.88
C GLU A 311 -38.46 17.14 36.60
N GLN A 312 -37.69 18.22 36.36
CA GLN A 312 -37.97 19.53 36.94
C GLN A 312 -39.30 20.11 36.44
N GLU A 313 -39.62 19.95 35.17
CA GLU A 313 -40.91 20.35 34.59
C GLU A 313 -42.07 19.56 35.22
N LEU A 314 -41.93 18.23 35.36
CA LEU A 314 -42.93 17.38 36.00
C LEU A 314 -43.17 17.79 37.47
N LEU A 315 -42.10 18.04 38.24
CA LEU A 315 -42.19 18.51 39.63
C LEU A 315 -42.88 19.87 39.73
N THR A 316 -42.58 20.79 38.81
CA THR A 316 -43.21 22.12 38.74
C THR A 316 -44.70 21.98 38.45
N PHE A 317 -45.07 21.13 37.48
CA PHE A 317 -46.48 20.84 37.16
C PHE A 317 -47.24 20.24 38.35
N GLN A 318 -46.65 19.27 39.07
CA GLN A 318 -47.26 18.67 40.26
C GLN A 318 -47.45 19.69 41.38
N SER A 319 -46.46 20.57 41.61
CA SER A 319 -46.52 21.65 42.61
C SER A 319 -47.63 22.66 42.30
N ASP A 320 -47.67 23.16 41.07
CA ASP A 320 -48.62 24.21 40.66
C ASP A 320 -50.07 23.70 40.65
N ASN A 321 -50.28 22.43 40.28
CA ASN A 321 -51.62 21.84 40.19
C ASN A 321 -52.04 21.07 41.45
N LYS A 322 -51.19 20.97 42.48
CA LYS A 322 -51.44 20.26 43.76
C LYS A 322 -51.96 18.83 43.57
N VAL A 323 -51.49 18.13 42.54
CA VAL A 323 -51.98 16.80 42.18
C VAL A 323 -51.09 15.77 42.87
N VAL A 324 -51.59 15.19 43.96
CA VAL A 324 -50.91 14.11 44.72
C VAL A 324 -51.49 12.73 44.37
N ASP A 325 -52.72 12.69 43.85
CA ASP A 325 -53.34 11.49 43.29
C ASP A 325 -53.74 11.78 41.84
N LEU A 326 -52.99 11.22 40.90
CA LEU A 326 -53.34 11.24 39.48
C LEU A 326 -54.48 10.25 39.28
N THR A 327 -55.64 10.73 38.85
CA THR A 327 -56.71 9.83 38.38
C THR A 327 -56.16 8.97 37.23
N VAL A 328 -56.68 7.75 37.02
CA VAL A 328 -56.24 6.83 35.94
C VAL A 328 -56.16 7.50 34.55
N GLN A 329 -56.99 8.51 34.27
CA GLN A 329 -56.91 9.30 33.03
C GLN A 329 -55.67 10.19 32.93
N ALA A 330 -55.16 10.70 34.06
CA ALA A 330 -53.94 11.50 34.11
C ALA A 330 -52.68 10.63 33.99
N GLU A 331 -52.71 9.39 34.52
CA GLU A 331 -51.66 8.39 34.24
C GLU A 331 -51.61 8.04 32.74
N GLN A 332 -52.76 7.76 32.12
CA GLN A 332 -52.83 7.52 30.66
C GLN A 332 -52.35 8.71 29.84
N LEU A 333 -52.67 9.93 30.27
CA LEU A 333 -52.20 11.15 29.63
C LEU A 333 -50.68 11.30 29.74
N LEU A 334 -50.09 10.98 30.90
CA LEU A 334 -48.64 11.00 31.11
C LEU A 334 -47.92 9.92 30.29
N THR A 335 -48.49 8.72 30.14
CA THR A 335 -47.93 7.70 29.25
C THR A 335 -47.94 8.17 27.80
N LEU A 336 -49.06 8.74 27.34
CA LEU A 336 -49.17 9.31 26.00
C LEU A 336 -48.19 10.46 25.78
N LEU A 337 -47.99 11.31 26.80
CA LEU A 337 -47.01 12.40 26.76
C LEU A 337 -45.59 11.86 26.64
N SER A 338 -45.24 10.85 27.44
CA SER A 338 -43.93 10.18 27.35
C SER A 338 -43.70 9.52 26.00
N ASP A 339 -44.72 8.89 25.40
CA ASP A 339 -44.64 8.29 24.07
C ASP A 339 -44.43 9.35 22.99
N LEU A 340 -45.15 10.48 23.07
CA LEU A 340 -45.00 11.61 22.17
C LEU A 340 -43.64 12.30 22.31
N ASP A 341 -43.11 12.42 23.53
CA ASP A 341 -41.77 12.97 23.76
C ASP A 341 -40.68 12.04 23.21
N ASN A 342 -40.84 10.72 23.35
CA ASN A 342 -39.94 9.74 22.72
C ASN A 342 -40.01 9.82 21.18
N GLU A 343 -41.20 9.92 20.61
CA GLU A 343 -41.40 10.07 19.16
C GLU A 343 -40.77 11.39 18.67
N ARG A 344 -40.97 12.49 19.40
CA ARG A 344 -40.37 13.78 19.09
C ARG A 344 -38.84 13.72 19.17
N ALA A 345 -38.27 13.12 20.20
CA ALA A 345 -36.83 12.96 20.34
C ALA A 345 -36.23 12.16 19.16
N ALA A 346 -36.91 11.08 18.75
CA ALA A 346 -36.51 10.30 17.58
C ALA A 346 -36.55 11.14 16.28
N LEU A 347 -37.63 11.89 16.05
CA LEU A 347 -37.77 12.76 14.89
C LEU A 347 -36.76 13.92 14.88
N GLU A 348 -36.45 14.51 16.04
CA GLU A 348 -35.41 15.53 16.18
C GLU A 348 -34.02 14.96 15.85
N ALA A 349 -33.70 13.75 16.31
CA ALA A 349 -32.46 13.06 15.97
C ALA A 349 -32.35 12.81 14.45
N GLN A 350 -33.41 12.30 13.82
CA GLN A 350 -33.48 12.12 12.36
C GLN A 350 -33.26 13.44 11.62
N ASN A 351 -33.90 14.53 12.06
CA ASN A 351 -33.79 15.84 11.41
C ASN A 351 -32.39 16.46 11.56
N ARG A 352 -31.75 16.27 12.73
CA ARG A 352 -30.34 16.64 12.94
C ARG A 352 -29.42 15.88 12.00
N TYR A 353 -29.66 14.58 11.81
CA TYR A 353 -28.90 13.78 10.84
C TYR A 353 -29.07 14.29 9.40
N TYR A 354 -30.30 14.56 8.96
CA TYR A 354 -30.53 15.13 7.63
C TYR A 354 -29.88 16.50 7.46
N SER A 355 -29.87 17.32 8.50
CA SER A 355 -29.20 18.62 8.49
C SER A 355 -27.68 18.47 8.42
N TYR A 356 -27.09 17.54 9.18
CA TYR A 356 -25.68 17.17 9.10
C TYR A 356 -25.32 16.70 7.68
N LEU A 357 -26.09 15.76 7.13
CA LEU A 357 -25.86 15.21 5.79
C LEU A 357 -25.95 16.30 4.72
N ARG A 358 -26.94 17.20 4.82
CA ARG A 358 -27.09 18.32 3.89
C ARG A 358 -25.90 19.27 3.94
N THR A 359 -25.45 19.66 5.13
CA THR A 359 -24.29 20.55 5.29
C THR A 359 -23.01 19.87 4.80
N TYR A 360 -22.82 18.59 5.13
CA TYR A 360 -21.69 17.78 4.71
C TYR A 360 -21.58 17.69 3.17
N ILE A 361 -22.71 17.44 2.48
CA ILE A 361 -22.75 17.42 1.01
C ILE A 361 -22.52 18.82 0.41
N MET A 362 -23.07 19.88 1.01
CA MET A 362 -22.96 21.24 0.47
C MET A 362 -21.56 21.85 0.63
N GLU A 363 -20.81 21.47 1.67
CA GLU A 363 -19.48 22.03 1.95
C GLU A 363 -18.32 21.35 1.20
N ASN A 364 -18.57 20.29 0.40
CA ASN A 364 -17.53 19.57 -0.34
C ASN A 364 -16.34 19.12 0.54
N GLN A 365 -16.59 18.81 1.81
CA GLN A 365 -15.57 18.21 2.68
C GLN A 365 -15.33 16.76 2.26
N ASP A 366 -14.07 16.28 2.36
CA ASP A 366 -13.66 14.94 1.95
C ASP A 366 -14.63 13.87 2.45
N LEU A 367 -15.18 13.08 1.51
CA LEU A 367 -16.34 12.20 1.68
C LEU A 367 -16.00 10.87 2.42
N GLU A 368 -14.87 10.81 3.12
CA GLU A 368 -14.34 9.55 3.68
C GLU A 368 -15.00 9.12 5.01
N SER A 369 -15.96 9.87 5.56
CA SER A 369 -16.48 9.56 6.92
C SER A 369 -17.96 9.92 7.20
N ILE A 370 -18.87 9.68 6.26
CA ILE A 370 -20.31 9.82 6.54
C ILE A 370 -20.73 8.76 7.57
N MET A 371 -21.20 9.20 8.74
CA MET A 371 -21.77 8.30 9.76
C MET A 371 -22.96 7.52 9.20
N ALA A 372 -23.08 6.25 9.55
CA ALA A 372 -24.11 5.37 9.00
C ALA A 372 -25.53 5.81 9.43
N PRO A 373 -26.51 5.94 8.50
CA PRO A 373 -27.88 6.41 8.79
C PRO A 373 -28.61 5.61 9.87
N SER A 374 -28.41 4.29 9.86
CA SER A 374 -29.06 3.35 10.77
C SER A 374 -28.66 3.56 12.24
N SER A 375 -27.48 4.13 12.50
CA SER A 375 -27.02 4.42 13.86
C SER A 375 -27.79 5.56 14.54
N LEU A 376 -28.54 6.36 13.78
CA LEU A 376 -29.30 7.52 14.25
C LEU A 376 -30.82 7.35 14.10
N GLY A 377 -31.28 6.10 13.94
CA GLY A 377 -32.71 5.78 13.81
C GLY A 377 -33.31 6.21 12.47
N VAL A 378 -32.48 6.42 11.44
CA VAL A 378 -32.92 6.70 10.06
C VAL A 378 -32.88 5.42 9.24
N ASP A 379 -34.04 4.75 9.14
CA ASP A 379 -34.24 3.56 8.32
C ASP A 379 -34.81 3.93 6.93
N ASP A 380 -34.11 4.78 6.17
CA ASP A 380 -34.42 5.02 4.75
C ASP A 380 -33.48 4.17 3.87
N PRO A 381 -33.97 3.07 3.25
CA PRO A 381 -33.15 2.18 2.44
C PRO A 381 -32.52 2.87 1.23
N VAL A 382 -33.20 3.88 0.67
CA VAL A 382 -32.74 4.61 -0.53
C VAL A 382 -31.59 5.53 -0.15
N LEU A 383 -31.74 6.29 0.93
CA LEU A 383 -30.67 7.16 1.42
C LEU A 383 -29.42 6.37 1.79
N THR A 384 -29.60 5.22 2.42
CA THR A 384 -28.50 4.32 2.81
C THR A 384 -27.75 3.82 1.58
N SER A 385 -28.46 3.41 0.51
CA SER A 385 -27.82 2.99 -0.75
C SER A 385 -27.04 4.13 -1.43
N LEU A 386 -27.57 5.35 -1.44
CA LEU A 386 -26.93 6.51 -2.09
C LEU A 386 -25.66 6.97 -1.35
N ILE A 387 -25.64 6.87 -0.01
CA ILE A 387 -24.44 7.18 0.79
C ILE A 387 -23.34 6.15 0.53
N VAL A 388 -23.71 4.86 0.48
CA VAL A 388 -22.76 3.80 0.13
C VAL A 388 -22.20 4.04 -1.28
N GLU A 389 -23.05 4.37 -2.25
CA GLU A 389 -22.63 4.69 -3.62
C GLU A 389 -21.67 5.88 -3.68
N ILE A 390 -21.98 6.98 -2.97
CA ILE A 390 -21.09 8.15 -2.85
C ILE A 390 -19.73 7.78 -2.23
N ASN A 391 -19.73 6.98 -1.16
CA ASN A 391 -18.49 6.53 -0.53
C ASN A 391 -17.66 5.68 -1.51
N THR A 392 -18.29 4.78 -2.26
CA THR A 392 -17.58 3.99 -3.28
C THR A 392 -16.98 4.84 -4.40
N LEU A 393 -17.73 5.82 -4.93
CA LEU A 393 -17.26 6.73 -5.97
C LEU A 393 -16.13 7.66 -5.50
N THR A 394 -16.05 7.94 -4.20
CA THR A 394 -14.97 8.75 -3.62
C THR A 394 -13.69 7.94 -3.49
N ILE A 395 -13.81 6.67 -3.09
CA ILE A 395 -12.66 5.75 -2.93
C ILE A 395 -12.03 5.38 -4.28
N GLU A 396 -12.79 5.37 -5.38
CA GLU A 396 -12.29 5.12 -6.74
C GLU A 396 -11.43 6.25 -7.34
N LYS A 397 -11.39 7.42 -6.71
CA LYS A 397 -10.76 8.64 -7.22
C LYS A 397 -9.33 8.82 -6.73
#